data_AF-A0AAV4A5T8-F1
#
_entry.id   AF-A0AAV4A5T8-F1
#
_cell.length_a   1.000
_cell.length_b   1.000
_cell.length_c   1.000
_cell.angle_alpha   90.00
_cell.angle_beta   90.00
_cell.angle_gamma   90.00
#
_symmetry.space_group_name_H-M   'P 1'
#
loop_
_entity.id
_entity.type
_entity.pdbx_description
1 polymer ?
#
loop_
_entity_poly.entity_id
_entity_poly.type
_entity_poly.pdbx_seq_one_letter_code
_entity_poly.pdbx_strand_id
1 'polypeptide(L)'
;MLRGQTSPTMYSPTWKKISAKEEKEQVENGRRYVYGNYVHGDLSLDICWVSRETPTQMSPHPCYHEEVWFDGCYNFSVNASLLGNEESFPVLEIQAKVTDSAKKVTRIKVHRGPEKSKWPLNIRLEDYTDGYFKPMLPYHGK
;
A
#
# COMPACT_ATOMS: atom_id res chain seq x y z
N MET A 1 -37.74 -6.45 -17.04
CA MET A 1 -36.58 -5.56 -17.15
C MET A 1 -36.41 -4.83 -15.83
N LEU A 2 -35.52 -5.31 -14.95
CA LEU A 2 -35.23 -4.66 -13.67
C LEU A 2 -33.81 -4.10 -13.73
N ARG A 3 -33.71 -2.76 -13.74
CA ARG A 3 -32.46 -2.03 -13.57
C ARG A 3 -32.03 -2.18 -12.11
N GLY A 4 -31.03 -3.02 -11.86
CA GLY A 4 -30.33 -3.04 -10.58
C GLY A 4 -29.29 -1.93 -10.56
N GLN A 5 -29.60 -0.81 -9.91
CA GLN A 5 -28.60 0.11 -9.40
C GLN A 5 -27.83 -0.61 -8.28
N THR A 6 -26.55 -0.91 -8.51
CA THR A 6 -25.63 -1.29 -7.42
C THR A 6 -24.56 -0.22 -7.31
N SER A 7 -24.74 0.68 -6.35
CA SER A 7 -23.65 1.28 -5.61
C SER A 7 -23.99 1.07 -4.14
N PRO A 8 -23.06 0.56 -3.32
CA PRO A 8 -22.08 1.46 -2.74
C PRO A 8 -20.65 0.90 -2.73
N THR A 9 -19.71 1.73 -3.14
CA THR A 9 -18.29 1.63 -2.78
C THR A 9 -18.14 1.87 -1.28
N MET A 10 -18.21 0.80 -0.49
CA MET A 10 -17.89 0.84 0.94
C MET A 10 -16.36 0.77 1.11
N TYR A 11 -15.68 1.90 0.92
CA TYR A 11 -14.28 2.03 1.35
C TYR A 11 -14.27 2.43 2.83
N SER A 12 -14.03 1.46 3.70
CA SER A 12 -13.66 1.74 5.10
C SER A 12 -12.29 2.41 5.10
N PRO A 13 -12.12 3.59 5.74
CA PRO A 13 -10.81 4.24 5.81
C PRO A 13 -9.88 3.37 6.65
N THR A 14 -8.99 2.65 5.99
CA THR A 14 -7.91 1.92 6.66
C THR A 14 -6.78 2.91 6.95
N TRP A 15 -6.61 3.23 8.23
CA TRP A 15 -5.51 4.07 8.69
C TRP A 15 -4.17 3.38 8.41
N LYS A 16 -3.25 4.12 7.78
CA LYS A 16 -1.85 3.70 7.66
C LYS A 16 -0.99 4.64 8.50
N LYS A 17 0.01 4.05 9.17
CA LYS A 17 0.91 4.75 10.09
C LYS A 17 2.30 4.83 9.47
N ILE A 18 2.86 6.02 9.42
CA ILE A 18 4.26 6.27 9.11
C ILE A 18 4.98 6.46 10.44
N SER A 19 6.06 5.70 10.64
CA SER A 19 6.95 5.85 11.78
C SER A 19 8.36 6.07 11.25
N ALA A 20 8.95 7.22 11.55
CA ALA A 20 10.33 7.50 11.25
C ALA A 20 11.15 7.38 12.54
N LYS A 21 12.04 6.39 12.57
CA LYS A 21 12.97 6.19 13.66
C LYS A 21 14.38 6.18 13.07
N GLU A 22 15.30 6.83 13.77
CA GLU A 22 16.71 6.59 13.49
C GLU A 22 17.06 5.20 14.01
N GLU A 23 17.67 4.37 13.18
CA GLU A 23 18.16 3.06 13.60
C GLU A 23 19.68 3.09 13.62
N LYS A 24 20.25 2.91 14.82
CA LYS A 24 21.63 2.49 15.03
C LYS A 24 21.58 1.03 15.42
N GLU A 25 22.13 0.18 14.57
CA GLU A 25 22.25 -1.25 14.82
C GLU A 25 23.55 -1.52 15.58
N GLN A 26 23.46 -2.13 16.76
CA GLN A 26 24.61 -2.69 17.47
C GLN A 26 24.42 -4.20 17.66
N VAL A 27 25.48 -4.95 17.37
CA VAL A 27 25.52 -6.40 17.57
C VAL A 27 26.44 -6.71 18.75
N GLU A 28 25.88 -7.27 19.82
CA GLU A 28 26.64 -7.71 20.99
C GLU A 28 26.27 -9.16 21.32
N ASN A 29 27.28 -10.05 21.39
CA ASN A 29 27.10 -11.49 21.66
C ASN A 29 26.01 -12.16 20.81
N GLY A 30 25.98 -11.86 19.51
CA GLY A 30 25.03 -12.46 18.56
C GLY A 30 23.59 -11.94 18.65
N ARG A 31 23.32 -10.93 19.49
CA ARG A 31 22.01 -10.25 19.58
C ARG A 31 22.08 -8.91 18.86
N ARG A 32 21.09 -8.64 18.01
CA ARG A 32 20.90 -7.37 17.32
C ARG A 32 20.05 -6.44 18.18
N TYR A 33 20.60 -5.29 18.53
CA TYR A 33 19.88 -4.23 19.22
C TYR A 33 19.74 -3.03 18.30
N VAL A 34 18.50 -2.57 18.12
CA VAL A 34 18.17 -1.41 17.29
C VAL A 34 17.78 -0.25 18.20
N TYR A 35 18.71 0.69 18.37
CA TYR A 35 18.50 1.90 19.17
C TYR A 35 18.24 3.11 18.28
N GLY A 36 17.50 4.08 18.80
CA GLY A 36 17.50 5.43 18.26
C GLY A 36 16.24 6.21 18.58
N ASN A 37 16.33 7.51 18.30
CA ASN A 37 15.28 8.46 18.61
C ASN A 37 14.29 8.57 17.46
N TYR A 38 13.08 9.00 17.79
CA TYR A 38 12.10 9.39 16.78
C TYR A 38 12.64 10.58 15.98
N VAL A 39 12.34 10.60 14.68
CA VAL A 39 12.73 11.70 13.81
C VAL A 39 11.66 12.78 13.91
N HIS A 40 12.10 14.04 13.97
CA HIS A 40 11.23 15.21 13.94
C HIS A 40 11.60 16.06 12.72
N GLY A 41 10.59 16.47 11.95
CA GLY A 41 10.81 17.36 10.82
C GLY A 41 9.73 17.27 9.76
N ASP A 42 10.13 17.49 8.51
CA ASP A 42 9.20 17.63 7.41
C ASP A 42 8.97 16.29 6.71
N LEU A 43 7.71 15.88 6.58
CA LEU A 43 7.26 14.73 5.82
C LEU A 43 6.55 15.23 4.57
N SER A 44 7.02 14.78 3.42
CA SER A 44 6.34 14.90 2.13
C SER A 44 5.85 13.52 1.71
N LEU A 45 4.54 13.39 1.50
CA LEU A 45 3.85 12.14 1.23
C LEU A 45 3.19 12.21 -0.14
N ASP A 46 3.60 11.33 -1.04
CA ASP A 46 3.05 11.15 -2.37
C ASP A 46 2.33 9.79 -2.45
N ILE A 47 1.06 9.81 -2.85
CA ILE A 47 0.25 8.59 -3.03
C ILE A 47 -0.32 8.60 -4.44
N CYS A 48 0.09 7.62 -5.24
CA CYS A 48 -0.18 7.57 -6.68
C CYS A 48 -0.57 6.17 -7.12
N TRP A 49 -1.32 6.09 -8.21
CA TRP A 49 -1.41 4.86 -9.00
C TRP A 49 -0.25 4.82 -10.00
N VAL A 50 0.47 3.72 -10.05
CA VAL A 50 1.66 3.54 -10.91
C VAL A 50 1.53 2.30 -11.80
N SER A 51 2.29 2.30 -12.90
CA SER A 51 2.37 1.18 -13.84
C SER A 51 3.21 0.06 -13.23
N ARG A 52 2.96 -1.17 -13.66
CA ARG A 52 3.79 -2.33 -13.27
C ARG A 52 5.22 -2.21 -13.80
N GLU A 53 5.37 -1.62 -14.98
CA GLU A 53 6.64 -1.61 -15.73
C GLU A 53 7.56 -0.45 -15.32
N THR A 54 6.97 0.70 -15.01
CA THR A 54 7.68 1.92 -14.62
C THR A 54 7.15 2.48 -13.30
N PRO A 55 7.25 1.72 -12.21
CA PRO A 55 6.60 2.05 -10.94
C PRO A 55 7.11 3.34 -10.30
N THR A 56 8.35 3.76 -10.59
CA THR A 56 8.98 4.95 -10.02
C THR A 56 8.86 6.22 -10.88
N GLN A 57 8.28 6.13 -12.08
CA GLN A 57 7.98 7.34 -12.84
C GLN A 57 6.60 7.83 -12.44
N MET A 58 6.56 8.92 -11.66
CA MET A 58 5.38 9.77 -11.50
C MET A 58 4.95 10.27 -12.88
N SER A 59 4.23 9.42 -13.60
CA SER A 59 3.48 9.82 -14.78
C SER A 59 2.44 10.87 -14.32
N PRO A 60 2.01 11.82 -15.18
CA PRO A 60 1.21 13.00 -14.81
C PRO A 60 -0.24 12.71 -14.39
N HIS A 61 -0.46 11.63 -13.65
CA HIS A 61 -1.75 11.21 -13.13
C HIS A 61 -2.03 11.92 -11.81
N PRO A 62 -3.31 12.15 -11.49
CA PRO A 62 -3.70 12.74 -10.21
C PRO A 62 -3.20 11.86 -9.05
N CYS A 63 -2.20 12.40 -8.36
CA CYS A 63 -1.63 11.90 -7.12
C CYS A 63 -2.12 12.76 -5.97
N TYR A 64 -2.25 12.13 -4.81
CA TYR A 64 -2.39 12.87 -3.56
C TYR A 64 -1.00 13.27 -3.08
N HIS A 65 -0.84 14.55 -2.76
CA HIS A 65 0.39 15.10 -2.20
C HIS A 65 0.07 15.81 -0.89
N GLU A 66 0.87 15.56 0.13
CA GLU A 66 0.72 16.18 1.45
C GLU A 66 2.10 16.48 2.05
N GLU A 67 2.28 17.71 2.51
CA GLU A 67 3.47 18.13 3.25
C GLU A 67 3.07 18.54 4.66
N VAL A 68 3.67 17.89 5.66
CA VAL A 68 3.36 18.11 7.06
C VAL A 68 4.63 18.07 7.89
N TRP A 69 4.64 18.89 8.94
CA TRP A 69 5.60 18.71 10.01
C TRP A 69 5.12 17.58 10.94
N PHE A 70 6.01 16.66 11.29
CA PHE A 70 5.67 15.52 12.14
C PHE A 70 6.70 15.30 13.25
N ASP A 71 6.19 14.74 14.36
CA ASP A 71 6.96 14.36 15.54
C ASP A 71 6.87 12.84 15.70
N GLY A 72 7.82 12.12 15.11
CA GLY A 72 7.95 10.67 15.21
C GLY A 72 6.97 9.85 14.36
N CYS A 73 5.69 9.86 14.71
CA CYS A 73 4.66 9.06 14.03
C CYS A 73 3.59 9.96 13.38
N TYR A 74 3.28 9.69 12.12
CA TYR A 74 2.21 10.37 11.38
C TYR A 74 1.15 9.35 10.91
N ASN A 75 -0.11 9.65 11.18
CA ASN A 75 -1.24 8.89 10.67
C ASN A 75 -1.87 9.66 9.52
N PHE A 76 -2.12 8.98 8.41
CA PHE A 76 -2.75 9.60 7.24
C PHE A 76 -3.93 8.76 6.75
N SER A 77 -4.87 9.43 6.09
CA SER A 77 -5.99 8.82 5.38
C SER A 77 -6.24 9.60 4.11
N VAL A 78 -6.31 8.90 2.98
CA VAL A 78 -6.56 9.53 1.67
C VAL A 78 -7.90 9.09 1.15
N ASN A 79 -8.67 10.04 0.63
CA ASN A 79 -9.88 9.72 -0.10
C ASN A 79 -9.52 9.19 -1.49
N ALA A 80 -10.01 7.99 -1.81
CA ALA A 80 -9.76 7.35 -3.09
C ALA A 80 -10.25 8.19 -4.28
N SER A 81 -11.21 9.10 -4.10
CA SER A 81 -11.67 9.99 -5.19
C SER A 81 -10.62 10.99 -5.65
N LEU A 82 -9.60 11.27 -4.82
CA LEU A 82 -8.47 12.14 -5.16
C LEU A 82 -7.41 11.41 -5.99
N LEU A 83 -7.43 10.08 -5.96
CA LEU A 83 -6.53 9.21 -6.69
C LEU A 83 -7.23 8.79 -7.98
N GLY A 84 -6.80 9.33 -9.13
CA GLY A 84 -7.50 9.07 -10.40
C GLY A 84 -7.71 7.59 -10.69
N ASN A 85 -8.82 7.27 -11.35
CA ASN A 85 -9.19 5.88 -11.59
C ASN A 85 -8.83 5.39 -13.00
N GLU A 86 -7.54 5.41 -13.33
CA GLU A 86 -7.09 4.84 -14.60
C GLU A 86 -6.76 3.35 -14.50
N GLU A 87 -7.21 2.56 -15.47
CA GLU A 87 -6.96 1.11 -15.52
C GLU A 87 -5.49 0.78 -15.83
N SER A 88 -4.79 1.67 -16.54
CA SER A 88 -3.37 1.52 -16.94
C SER A 88 -2.40 1.52 -15.75
N PHE A 89 -2.85 1.99 -14.59
CA PHE A 89 -2.05 2.15 -13.39
C PHE A 89 -2.66 1.31 -12.26
N PRO A 90 -2.40 -0.01 -12.24
CA PRO A 90 -3.06 -0.90 -11.32
C PRO A 90 -2.42 -0.90 -9.92
N VAL A 91 -1.20 -0.39 -9.73
CA VAL A 91 -0.48 -0.55 -8.46
C VAL A 91 -0.58 0.73 -7.64
N LEU A 92 -1.00 0.65 -6.38
CA LEU A 92 -0.92 1.80 -5.48
C LEU A 92 0.52 1.94 -4.99
N GLU A 93 1.11 3.12 -5.11
CA GLU A 93 2.43 3.42 -4.56
C GLU A 93 2.34 4.59 -3.58
N ILE A 94 3.04 4.45 -2.46
CA ILE A 94 3.15 5.44 -1.40
C ILE A 94 4.63 5.77 -1.25
N GLN A 95 5.00 6.99 -1.57
CA GLN A 95 6.34 7.52 -1.39
C GLN A 95 6.33 8.52 -0.23
N ALA A 96 7.14 8.24 0.79
CA ALA A 96 7.33 9.10 1.94
C ALA A 96 8.76 9.65 1.92
N LYS A 97 8.90 10.97 1.85
CA LYS A 97 10.16 11.70 1.95
C LYS A 97 10.19 12.43 3.29
N VAL A 98 11.07 11.98 4.18
CA VAL A 98 11.24 12.55 5.52
C VAL A 98 12.54 13.34 5.56
N THR A 99 12.48 14.60 5.99
CA THR A 99 13.64 15.46 6.23
C THR A 99 13.76 15.77 7.72
N ASP A 100 14.80 15.25 8.36
CA ASP A 100 15.09 15.50 9.77
C ASP A 100 15.55 16.96 9.94
N SER A 101 14.82 17.75 10.74
CA SER A 101 15.13 19.17 10.92
C SER A 101 16.46 19.41 11.63
N ALA A 102 16.85 18.50 12.54
CA ALA A 102 18.06 18.62 13.34
C ALA A 102 19.31 18.21 12.55
N LYS A 103 19.19 17.17 11.72
CA LYS A 103 20.34 16.64 10.96
C LYS A 103 20.41 17.14 9.52
N LYS A 104 19.34 17.77 9.02
CA LYS A 104 19.18 18.16 7.61
C LYS A 104 19.39 16.98 6.64
N VAL A 105 19.08 15.76 7.10
CA VAL A 105 19.16 14.55 6.29
C VAL A 105 17.77 14.21 5.78
N THR A 106 17.67 13.99 4.47
CA THR A 106 16.44 13.53 3.82
C THR A 106 16.53 12.04 3.53
N ARG A 107 15.47 11.29 3.85
CA ARG A 107 15.30 9.87 3.51
C ARG A 107 14.01 9.69 2.72
N ILE A 108 14.09 8.92 1.63
CA ILE A 108 12.94 8.58 0.80
C ILE A 108 12.68 7.09 0.97
N LYS A 109 11.42 6.73 1.23
CA LYS A 109 10.98 5.34 1.29
C LYS A 109 9.74 5.17 0.43
N VAL A 110 9.72 4.10 -0.33
CA VAL A 110 8.62 3.76 -1.22
C VAL A 110 7.98 2.47 -0.72
N HIS A 111 6.65 2.44 -0.68
CA HIS A 111 5.86 1.27 -0.34
C HIS A 111 4.83 1.02 -1.43
N ARG A 112 4.77 -0.22 -1.92
CA ARG A 112 3.78 -0.64 -2.91
C ARG A 112 2.64 -1.35 -2.21
N GLY A 113 1.46 -0.79 -2.36
CA GLY A 113 0.20 -1.32 -1.87
C GLY A 113 -0.37 -2.40 -2.79
N PRO A 114 -1.60 -2.86 -2.49
CA PRO A 114 -2.28 -3.84 -3.30
C PRO A 114 -2.62 -3.28 -4.69
N GLU A 115 -2.74 -4.18 -5.65
CA GLU A 115 -3.21 -3.84 -6.99
C GLU A 115 -4.72 -3.54 -6.97
N LYS A 116 -5.17 -2.70 -7.91
CA LYS A 116 -6.59 -2.55 -8.24
C LYS A 116 -7.14 -3.93 -8.60
N SER A 117 -8.16 -4.35 -7.88
CA SER A 117 -8.96 -5.50 -8.26
C SER A 117 -10.31 -5.02 -8.77
N LYS A 118 -10.70 -5.48 -9.96
CA LYS A 118 -12.08 -5.31 -10.45
C LYS A 118 -13.07 -6.16 -9.64
N TRP A 119 -12.56 -7.19 -8.97
CA TRP A 119 -13.36 -8.15 -8.21
C TRP A 119 -13.18 -7.91 -6.72
N PRO A 120 -14.27 -7.75 -5.94
CA PRO A 120 -14.17 -7.55 -4.49
C PRO A 120 -13.65 -8.80 -3.77
N LEU A 121 -13.73 -9.97 -4.41
CA LEU A 121 -13.35 -11.25 -3.87
C LEU A 121 -12.56 -12.03 -4.92
N ASN A 122 -11.57 -12.80 -4.46
CA ASN A 122 -10.84 -13.75 -5.29
C ASN A 122 -11.37 -15.16 -4.98
N ILE A 123 -12.01 -15.79 -5.97
CA ILE A 123 -12.47 -17.18 -5.84
C ILE A 123 -11.30 -18.08 -6.19
N ARG A 124 -10.83 -18.85 -5.22
CA ARG A 124 -9.87 -19.93 -5.44
C ARG A 124 -10.64 -21.23 -5.45
N LEU A 125 -10.54 -21.96 -6.55
CA LEU A 125 -11.06 -23.31 -6.66
C LEU A 125 -9.91 -24.26 -6.34
N GLU A 126 -10.08 -25.07 -5.29
CA GLU A 126 -9.15 -26.12 -4.95
C GLU A 126 -9.73 -27.45 -5.43
N ASP A 127 -9.04 -28.06 -6.39
CA ASP A 127 -9.39 -29.39 -6.87
C ASP A 127 -8.59 -30.44 -6.09
N TYR A 128 -9.24 -31.12 -5.14
CA TYR A 128 -8.63 -32.25 -4.43
C TYR A 128 -8.54 -33.53 -5.26
N THR A 129 -9.04 -33.50 -6.50
CA THR A 129 -9.02 -34.66 -7.40
C THR A 129 -7.83 -34.66 -8.36
N ASP A 130 -6.92 -33.68 -8.29
CA ASP A 130 -5.77 -33.53 -9.19
C ASP A 130 -6.15 -33.66 -10.68
N GLY A 131 -7.35 -33.17 -11.06
CA GLY A 131 -7.89 -33.29 -12.41
C GLY A 131 -8.46 -34.67 -12.79
N TYR A 132 -8.49 -35.64 -11.87
CA TYR A 132 -9.04 -36.97 -12.09
C TYR A 132 -10.44 -37.14 -11.52
N PHE A 133 -11.43 -37.05 -12.40
CA PHE A 133 -12.83 -37.28 -12.06
C PHE A 133 -13.32 -38.64 -12.55
N LYS A 134 -13.99 -39.41 -11.68
CA LYS A 134 -14.69 -40.64 -12.06
C LYS A 134 -16.12 -40.30 -12.51
N PRO A 135 -16.52 -40.67 -13.74
CA PRO A 135 -17.89 -40.45 -14.19
C PRO A 135 -18.90 -41.13 -13.26
N MET A 136 -20.05 -40.51 -13.05
CA MET A 136 -21.15 -40.98 -12.19
C MET A 136 -20.89 -40.96 -10.66
N LEU A 137 -19.76 -40.43 -10.19
CA LEU A 137 -19.53 -40.16 -8.77
C LEU A 137 -19.67 -38.65 -8.46
N PRO A 138 -20.04 -38.27 -7.22
CA PRO A 138 -20.09 -36.86 -6.82
C PRO A 138 -18.72 -36.18 -6.96
N TYR A 139 -18.70 -34.98 -7.55
CA TYR A 139 -17.50 -34.14 -7.58
C TYR A 139 -17.35 -33.39 -6.26
N HIS A 140 -16.16 -33.45 -5.66
CA HIS A 140 -15.86 -32.84 -4.36
C HIS A 140 -14.82 -31.71 -4.47
N GLY A 141 -15.02 -30.76 -5.39
CA GLY A 141 -14.25 -29.50 -5.38
C GLY A 141 -14.69 -28.56 -4.24
N LYS A 142 -13.77 -27.75 -3.71
CA LYS A 142 -14.09 -26.66 -2.77
C LYS A 142 -13.66 -25.29 -3.31
#